data_AF-A0A376LMU2-F1
#
_entry.id   AF-A0A376LMU2-F1
#
_cell.length_a   1.000
_cell.length_b   1.000
_cell.length_c   1.000
_cell.angle_alpha   90.00
_cell.angle_beta   90.00
_cell.angle_gamma   90.00
#
_symmetry.space_group_name_H-M   'P 1'
#
loop_
_entity.id
_entity.type
_entity.pdbx_description
1 polymer ?
#
loop_
_entity_poly.entity_id
_entity_poly.type
_entity_poly.pdbx_seq_one_letter_code
_entity_poly.pdbx_strand_id
1 'polypeptide(L)'
;MPRCFIPQTKYDSGCGWPSFYEPVSEESIRYIKDLSHGMQRIEIRCGNCDAHLGHVFPDGPQPTGERYCVNSASLRFTDGENGEEING
;
A
#
# COMPACT_ATOMS: atom_id res chain seq x y z
N MET A 1 -1.44 14.88 -3.96
CA MET A 1 -1.45 13.90 -2.84
C MET A 1 -0.03 13.42 -2.61
N PRO A 2 0.38 13.12 -1.36
CA PRO A 2 1.71 12.60 -1.07
C PRO A 2 1.90 11.20 -1.69
N ARG A 3 3.07 10.98 -2.31
CA ARG A 3 3.42 9.70 -2.95
C ARG A 3 3.67 8.66 -1.87
N CYS A 4 2.83 7.62 -1.79
CA CYS A 4 2.97 6.56 -0.77
C CYS A 4 3.66 5.30 -1.34
N PHE A 5 3.40 4.98 -2.61
CA PHE A 5 3.96 3.82 -3.30
C PHE A 5 4.50 4.22 -4.66
N ILE A 6 5.48 3.46 -5.15
CA ILE A 6 6.02 3.61 -6.51
C ILE A 6 5.55 2.44 -7.39
N PRO A 7 5.24 2.68 -8.67
CA PRO A 7 4.73 1.64 -9.56
C PRO A 7 5.70 0.46 -9.76
N GLN A 8 7.01 0.69 -9.60
CA GLN A 8 8.02 -0.38 -9.68
C GLN A 8 7.87 -1.46 -8.60
N THR A 9 7.29 -1.08 -7.45
CA THR A 9 7.12 -1.99 -6.30
C THR A 9 5.79 -2.72 -6.33
N LYS A 10 4.95 -2.38 -7.31
CA LYS A 10 3.69 -3.04 -7.57
C LYS A 10 3.96 -4.43 -8.12
N TYR A 11 3.29 -5.42 -7.57
CA TYR A 11 3.30 -6.77 -8.12
C TYR A 11 1.88 -7.33 -8.16
N ASP A 12 1.64 -8.25 -9.10
CA ASP A 12 0.37 -8.96 -9.16
C ASP A 12 0.37 -10.09 -8.14
N SER A 13 -0.41 -9.95 -7.08
CA SER A 13 -0.57 -10.98 -6.05
C SER A 13 -1.67 -11.98 -6.38
N GLY A 14 -2.35 -11.85 -7.51
CA GLY A 14 -3.54 -12.63 -7.87
C GLY A 14 -4.76 -12.40 -6.94
N CYS A 15 -4.69 -11.46 -5.99
CA CYS A 15 -5.75 -11.24 -4.99
C CYS A 15 -6.87 -10.30 -5.46
N GLY A 16 -6.78 -9.77 -6.70
CA GLY A 16 -7.74 -8.80 -7.26
C GLY A 16 -7.53 -7.35 -6.80
N TRP A 17 -6.59 -7.09 -5.90
CA TRP A 17 -6.25 -5.77 -5.38
C TRP A 17 -4.79 -5.42 -5.69
N PRO A 18 -4.47 -4.14 -5.96
CA PRO A 18 -3.09 -3.72 -6.17
C PRO A 18 -2.25 -4.01 -4.92
N SER A 19 -1.18 -4.79 -5.12
CA SER A 19 -0.27 -5.20 -4.06
C SER A 19 1.12 -4.62 -4.28
N PHE A 20 1.77 -4.23 -3.19
CA PHE A 20 3.12 -3.68 -3.20
C PHE A 20 3.97 -4.44 -2.19
N TYR A 21 5.28 -4.51 -2.41
CA TYR A 21 6.19 -5.18 -1.47
C TYR A 21 7.01 -4.20 -0.61
N GLU A 22 7.06 -2.91 -0.98
CA GLU A 22 7.70 -1.85 -0.21
C GLU A 22 7.01 -0.49 -0.44
N PRO A 23 6.97 0.40 0.56
CA PRO A 23 6.55 1.79 0.38
C PRO A 23 7.70 2.66 -0.17
N VAL A 24 7.39 3.90 -0.60
CA VAL A 24 8.44 4.83 -1.05
C VAL A 24 9.40 5.23 0.09
N SER A 25 8.89 5.28 1.32
CA SER A 25 9.66 5.49 2.54
C SER A 25 8.85 5.01 3.75
N GLU A 26 9.54 4.62 4.82
CA GLU A 26 8.88 4.23 6.08
C GLU A 26 8.06 5.37 6.69
N GLU A 27 8.47 6.64 6.49
CA GLU A 27 7.72 7.81 6.97
C GLU A 27 6.45 8.09 6.17
N SER A 28 6.36 7.58 4.94
CA SER A 28 5.18 7.77 4.08
C SER A 28 4.00 6.92 4.53
N ILE A 29 4.24 5.84 5.28
CA ILE A 29 3.23 4.90 5.75
C ILE A 29 3.21 4.84 7.27
N ARG A 30 2.01 4.94 7.82
CA ARG A 30 1.76 4.73 9.24
C ARG A 30 1.23 3.32 9.46
N TYR A 31 1.91 2.58 10.33
CA TYR A 31 1.55 1.22 10.73
C TYR A 31 0.71 1.26 12.01
N ILE A 32 -0.48 0.67 11.96
CA ILE A 32 -1.41 0.60 13.09
C ILE A 32 -1.72 -0.88 13.31
N LYS A 33 -1.48 -1.39 14.51
CA LYS A 33 -1.78 -2.78 14.83
C LYS A 33 -3.30 -2.97 14.89
N ASP A 34 -3.85 -3.74 13.97
CA ASP A 34 -5.26 -4.14 13.94
C ASP A 34 -5.38 -5.58 14.48
N LEU A 35 -5.97 -5.71 15.67
CA LEU A 35 -6.24 -7.01 16.32
C LEU A 35 -7.69 -7.45 16.12
N SER A 36 -8.40 -6.80 15.19
CA SER A 36 -9.81 -7.05 14.93
C SER A 36 -10.01 -8.43 14.31
N HIS A 37 -11.18 -9.03 14.55
CA HIS A 37 -11.54 -10.38 14.06
C HIS A 37 -10.61 -11.53 14.50
N GLY A 38 -9.81 -11.34 15.56
CA GLY A 38 -8.90 -12.38 16.06
C GLY A 38 -7.71 -12.66 15.14
N MET A 39 -7.48 -11.80 14.16
CA MET A 39 -6.31 -11.85 13.28
C MET A 39 -5.34 -10.74 13.66
N GLN A 40 -4.04 -11.04 13.69
CA GLN A 40 -3.00 -10.02 13.84
C GLN A 40 -2.70 -9.42 12.47
N ARG A 41 -3.32 -8.27 12.17
CA ARG A 41 -3.06 -7.50 10.95
C ARG A 41 -2.43 -6.17 11.31
N ILE A 42 -1.77 -5.55 10.34
CA ILE A 42 -1.24 -4.20 10.50
C ILE A 42 -1.94 -3.33 9.46
N GLU A 43 -2.82 -2.45 9.90
CA GLU A 43 -3.43 -1.42 9.07
C GLU A 43 -2.34 -0.43 8.63
N ILE A 44 -2.35 -0.08 7.35
CA ILE A 44 -1.46 0.92 6.75
C ILE A 44 -2.26 2.17 6.39
N ARG A 45 -1.75 3.33 6.80
CA ARG A 45 -2.32 4.64 6.47
C ARG A 45 -1.28 5.57 5.86
N CYS A 46 -1.75 6.57 5.13
CA CYS A 46 -0.92 7.67 4.63
C CYS A 46 -0.32 8.45 5.81
N GLY A 47 1.01 8.47 5.95
CA GLY A 47 1.66 9.20 7.05
C GLY A 47 1.40 10.71 7.03
N ASN A 48 1.14 11.28 5.85
CA ASN A 48 0.93 12.72 5.67
C ASN A 48 -0.55 13.14 5.72
N CYS A 49 -1.49 12.22 5.50
CA CYS A 49 -2.91 12.54 5.34
C CYS A 49 -3.85 11.66 6.18
N ASP A 50 -3.30 10.67 6.90
CA ASP A 50 -3.98 9.65 7.69
C ASP A 50 -5.10 8.91 6.93
N ALA A 51 -5.10 8.97 5.60
CA ALA A 51 -6.02 8.24 4.75
C ALA A 51 -5.77 6.73 4.86
N HIS A 52 -6.85 5.96 4.99
CA HIS A 52 -6.78 4.50 5.02
C HIS A 52 -6.33 3.94 3.67
N LEU A 53 -5.20 3.24 3.65
CA LEU A 53 -4.66 2.62 2.43
C LEU A 53 -5.04 1.14 2.37
N GLY A 54 -4.93 0.41 3.48
CA GLY A 54 -5.24 -1.01 3.53
C GLY A 54 -4.54 -1.72 4.68
N HIS A 55 -3.98 -2.89 4.42
CA HIS A 55 -3.29 -3.71 5.42
C HIS A 55 -1.98 -4.29 4.88
N VAL A 56 -0.96 -4.37 5.73
CA VAL A 56 0.27 -5.11 5.46
C VAL A 56 0.25 -6.47 6.17
N PHE A 57 0.71 -7.48 5.46
CA PHE A 57 0.81 -8.86 5.93
C PHE A 57 2.26 -9.36 5.82
N PRO A 58 2.76 -10.14 6.78
CA PRO A 58 4.11 -10.70 6.74
C PRO A 58 4.24 -11.93 5.81
N ASP A 59 3.38 -12.05 4.80
CA ASP A 59 3.31 -13.15 3.84
C ASP A 59 3.73 -12.73 2.42
N GLY A 60 4.59 -11.70 2.33
CA GLY A 60 5.07 -11.15 1.07
C GLY A 60 6.30 -11.83 0.50
N PRO A 61 6.68 -11.49 -0.75
CA PRO A 61 7.92 -11.93 -1.37
C PRO A 61 9.15 -11.28 -0.73
N GLN A 62 10.32 -11.92 -0.85
CA GLN A 62 11.61 -11.28 -0.53
C GLN A 62 11.84 -10.06 -1.43
N PRO A 63 12.56 -9.01 -0.98
CA PRO A 63 13.46 -8.95 0.20
C PRO A 63 12.81 -8.55 1.53
N THR A 64 11.68 -7.85 1.52
CA THR A 64 11.01 -7.36 2.74
C THR A 64 10.22 -8.48 3.43
N GLY A 65 9.69 -9.44 2.67
CA GLY A 65 8.77 -10.45 3.21
C GLY A 65 7.41 -9.87 3.58
N GLU A 66 7.13 -8.64 3.18
CA GLU A 66 5.92 -7.91 3.51
C GLU A 66 5.06 -7.71 2.27
N ARG A 67 3.76 -7.96 2.42
CA ARG A 67 2.76 -7.73 1.39
C ARG A 67 1.86 -6.60 1.82
N TYR A 68 2.01 -5.47 1.15
CA TYR A 68 1.16 -4.29 1.30
C TYR A 68 -0.07 -4.47 0.40
N CYS A 69 -1.17 -4.88 1.00
CA CYS A 69 -2.46 -4.99 0.34
C CYS A 69 -3.18 -3.65 0.44
N VAL A 70 -3.23 -2.92 -0.67
CA VAL A 70 -3.77 -1.55 -0.73
C VAL A 70 -5.08 -1.58 -1.51
N ASN A 71 -6.07 -0.84 -1.04
CA ASN A 71 -7.33 -0.69 -1.75
C ASN A 71 -7.13 0.23 -2.97
N SER A 72 -7.60 -0.20 -4.16
CA SER A 72 -7.48 0.62 -5.37
C SER A 72 -8.20 1.97 -5.22
N ALA A 73 -9.34 1.98 -4.53
CA ALA A 73 -10.12 3.18 -4.27
C ALA A 73 -9.38 4.19 -3.36
N SER A 74 -8.39 3.73 -2.60
CA SER A 74 -7.55 4.58 -1.75
C SER A 74 -6.31 5.11 -2.49
N LEU A 75 -6.09 4.70 -3.74
CA LEU A 75 -4.93 5.09 -4.53
C LEU A 75 -5.33 6.01 -5.68
N ARG A 76 -4.57 7.10 -5.82
CA ARG A 76 -4.57 7.93 -7.01
C ARG A 76 -3.25 7.69 -7.72
N PHE A 77 -3.32 7.03 -8.87
CA PHE A 77 -2.14 6.74 -9.66
C PHE A 77 -1.85 7.94 -10.56
N THR A 78 -0.62 8.41 -10.51
CA THR A 78 -0.13 9.47 -11.40
C THR A 78 0.84 8.83 -12.37
N ASP A 79 0.48 8.85 -13.64
CA ASP A 79 1.36 8.34 -14.69
C ASP A 79 2.61 9.22 -14.83
N GLY A 80 3.79 8.59 -14.91
CA GLY A 80 5.07 9.28 -14.96
C GLY A 80 5.43 9.83 -16.34
N GLU A 81 4.79 9.35 -17.41
CA GLU A 81 5.04 9.80 -18.78
C GLU A 81 4.13 10.97 -19.15
N ASN A 82 2.86 10.94 -18.74
CA ASN A 82 1.88 11.96 -19.12
C ASN A 82 1.32 12.81 -17.96
N GLY A 83 1.66 12.52 -16.70
CA GLY A 83 1.09 13.21 -15.54
C GLY A 83 -0.41 12.95 -15.34
N GLU A 84 -0.95 11.94 -16.03
CA GLU A 84 -2.37 11.60 -16.00
C GLU A 84 -2.72 11.00 -14.64
N GLU A 85 -3.69 11.61 -13.98
CA GLU A 85 -4.18 11.16 -12.68
C GLU A 85 -5.36 10.23 -12.86
N ILE A 86 -5.11 8.93 -12.75
CA ILE A 86 -6.16 7.91 -12.75
C ILE A 86 -6.55 7.57 -11.31
N ASN A 87 -7.82 7.81 -10.99
CA ASN A 87 -8.41 7.36 -9.74
C ASN A 87 -8.80 5.88 -9.91
N GLY A 88 -8.40 5.02 -8.97
CA GLY A 88 -8.70 3.59 -8.97
C GLY A 88 -10.00 3.21 -8.28
#